data_AF-A0A497EJ32-F1
#
_entry.id   AF-A0A497EJ32-F1
#
_cell.length_a   1.000
_cell.length_b   1.000
_cell.length_c   1.000
_cell.angle_alpha   90.00
_cell.angle_beta   90.00
_cell.angle_gamma   90.00
#
_symmetry.space_group_name_H-M   'P 1'
#
loop_
_entity.id
_entity.type
_entity.pdbx_description
1 polymer ?
#
loop_
_entity_poly.entity_id
_entity_poly.type
_entity_poly.pdbx_seq_one_letter_code
_entity_poly.pdbx_strand_id
1 'polypeptide(L)'
;MEFISIQEAEKKVGEKVSLRGWAYRVRGSNEFIFIVLRDYSGIMQCVVERAKVAESVWKEAEEVTVESSLQLSGKIAKEPRAPTGYELKVEDLKLIHRAERFPITKDKSEEFLLDVRHLWLRSRYMTNILKVRSTVFGAIHEYFRKKGFFEFHSPIFTPVACEGGATLFKCDYFGKPIYLSQSWQLYAEAGIFSLEKIYCIAPSFRAEKSKTSRHLTEYWHAETEVAWMRFDEMLDLAEGLVKYVLDKVLKENEKELNELKRDVKLLKNAVEKPFARITYDEALKLLKEKANYPVPWGKDLRTIEERKLT
;
A
#
# COMPACT_ATOMS: atom_id res chain seq x y z
N MET A 1 11.45 -14.89 -27.99
CA MET A 1 10.92 -13.54 -27.70
C MET A 1 11.06 -13.29 -26.21
N GLU A 2 11.45 -12.08 -25.82
CA GLU A 2 11.54 -11.68 -24.42
C GLU A 2 10.13 -11.42 -23.86
N PHE A 3 9.91 -11.77 -22.58
CA PHE A 3 8.64 -11.49 -21.91
C PHE A 3 8.62 -10.06 -21.41
N ILE A 4 7.59 -9.30 -21.79
CA ILE A 4 7.40 -7.90 -21.37
C ILE A 4 6.22 -7.77 -20.39
N SER A 5 6.12 -6.62 -19.73
CA SER A 5 4.98 -6.31 -18.86
C SER A 5 3.72 -5.98 -19.67
N ILE A 6 2.55 -6.17 -19.06
CA ILE A 6 1.25 -5.77 -19.63
C ILE A 6 1.24 -4.27 -19.97
N GLN A 7 1.78 -3.41 -19.10
CA GLN A 7 1.85 -1.97 -19.33
C GLN A 7 2.73 -1.59 -20.54
N GLU A 8 3.81 -2.33 -20.80
CA GLU A 8 4.63 -2.13 -22.00
C GLU A 8 3.92 -2.66 -23.25
N ALA A 9 3.22 -3.78 -23.14
CA ALA A 9 2.49 -4.40 -24.24
C ALA A 9 1.34 -3.51 -24.76
N GLU A 10 0.66 -2.76 -23.89
CA GLU A 10 -0.37 -1.77 -24.28
C GLU A 10 0.17 -0.72 -25.28
N LYS A 11 1.48 -0.45 -25.29
CA LYS A 11 2.14 0.51 -26.19
C LYS A 11 2.53 -0.08 -27.55
N LYS A 12 2.37 -1.39 -27.76
CA LYS A 12 2.87 -2.16 -28.92
C LYS A 12 1.74 -2.68 -29.81
N VAL A 13 0.74 -1.83 -30.07
CA VAL A 13 -0.42 -2.20 -30.89
C VAL A 13 0.01 -2.65 -32.29
N GLY A 14 -0.47 -3.83 -32.70
CA GLY A 14 -0.14 -4.44 -33.98
C GLY A 14 1.15 -5.27 -33.97
N GLU A 15 1.95 -5.22 -32.92
CA GLU A 15 3.14 -6.06 -32.77
C GLU A 15 2.81 -7.41 -32.12
N LYS A 16 3.66 -8.41 -32.39
CA LYS A 16 3.67 -9.68 -31.67
C LYS A 16 4.49 -9.54 -30.40
N VAL A 17 3.92 -9.92 -29.26
CA VAL A 17 4.55 -9.83 -27.94
C VAL A 17 4.44 -11.16 -27.19
N SER A 18 5.27 -11.31 -26.16
CA SER A 18 5.18 -12.43 -25.21
C SER A 18 4.90 -11.89 -23.81
N LEU A 19 3.86 -12.44 -23.17
CA LEU A 19 3.43 -12.11 -21.82
C LEU A 19 3.55 -13.33 -20.91
N ARG A 20 3.74 -13.09 -19.62
CA ARG A 20 3.65 -14.11 -18.57
C ARG A 20 2.96 -13.54 -17.34
N GLY A 21 2.18 -14.37 -16.66
CA GLY A 21 1.43 -13.91 -15.50
C GLY A 21 0.48 -14.98 -14.98
N TRP A 22 -0.57 -14.52 -14.30
CA TRP A 22 -1.58 -15.37 -13.69
C TRP A 22 -2.96 -15.09 -14.27
N ALA A 23 -3.74 -16.13 -14.52
CA ALA A 23 -5.12 -16.00 -14.96
C ALA A 23 -5.97 -15.35 -13.86
N TYR A 24 -6.36 -14.09 -14.04
CA TYR A 24 -7.18 -13.36 -13.07
C TYR A 24 -8.67 -13.69 -13.21
N ARG A 25 -9.14 -13.87 -14.45
CA ARG A 25 -10.48 -14.35 -14.77
C ARG A 25 -10.41 -15.21 -16.01
N VAL A 26 -11.24 -16.25 -16.07
CA VAL A 26 -11.35 -17.13 -17.23
C VAL A 26 -12.83 -17.26 -17.56
N ARG A 27 -13.17 -17.12 -18.84
CA ARG A 27 -14.50 -17.44 -19.39
C ARG A 27 -14.30 -18.11 -20.74
N GLY A 28 -15.10 -19.14 -21.03
CA GLY A 28 -14.96 -19.90 -22.27
C GLY A 28 -16.32 -20.21 -22.91
N SER A 29 -16.27 -20.41 -24.22
CA SER A 29 -17.29 -21.06 -25.04
C SER A 29 -16.60 -22.11 -25.93
N ASN A 30 -17.35 -22.83 -26.75
CA ASN A 30 -16.78 -23.84 -27.67
C ASN A 30 -15.86 -23.23 -28.76
N GLU A 31 -15.93 -21.92 -28.97
CA GLU A 31 -15.19 -21.21 -30.04
C GLU A 31 -14.12 -20.25 -29.49
N PHE A 32 -14.35 -19.68 -28.30
CA PHE A 32 -13.49 -18.64 -27.72
C PHE A 32 -13.22 -18.90 -26.25
N ILE A 33 -11.96 -18.76 -25.85
CA ILE A 33 -11.57 -18.69 -24.43
C ILE A 33 -10.97 -17.31 -24.18
N PHE A 34 -11.55 -16.59 -23.22
CA PHE A 34 -11.06 -15.29 -22.78
C PHE A 34 -10.40 -15.46 -21.41
N ILE A 35 -9.10 -15.17 -21.37
CA ILE A 35 -8.30 -15.17 -20.16
C ILE A 35 -7.93 -13.73 -19.87
N VAL A 36 -8.37 -13.19 -18.74
CA VAL A 36 -7.82 -11.93 -18.24
C VAL A 36 -6.52 -12.27 -17.54
N LEU A 37 -5.38 -12.02 -18.17
CA LEU A 37 -4.06 -12.19 -17.58
C LEU A 37 -3.76 -11.03 -16.64
N ARG A 38 -3.11 -11.30 -15.50
CA ARG A 38 -2.60 -10.31 -14.56
C ARG A 38 -1.09 -10.49 -14.38
N ASP A 39 -0.39 -9.37 -14.32
CA ASP A 39 0.98 -9.27 -13.82
C ASP A 39 1.07 -8.15 -12.77
N TYR A 40 2.29 -7.71 -12.41
CA TYR A 40 2.49 -6.61 -11.47
C TYR A 40 2.03 -5.25 -12.01
N SER A 41 2.04 -5.07 -13.34
CA SER A 41 1.80 -3.80 -14.02
C SER A 41 0.30 -3.58 -14.31
N GLY A 42 -0.46 -4.65 -14.56
CA GLY A 42 -1.80 -4.50 -15.08
C GLY A 42 -2.60 -5.79 -15.21
N ILE A 43 -3.69 -5.68 -15.98
CA ILE A 43 -4.46 -6.79 -16.51
C ILE A 43 -4.61 -6.63 -18.01
N MET A 44 -4.67 -7.72 -18.75
CA MET A 44 -4.92 -7.70 -20.20
C MET A 44 -5.86 -8.84 -20.56
N GLN A 45 -6.84 -8.57 -21.42
CA GLN A 45 -7.64 -9.65 -22.00
C GLN A 45 -6.81 -10.38 -23.05
N CYS A 46 -6.71 -11.69 -22.94
CA CYS A 46 -6.07 -12.58 -23.89
C CYS A 46 -7.17 -13.47 -24.50
N VAL A 47 -7.33 -13.41 -25.82
CA VAL A 47 -8.38 -14.13 -26.55
C VAL A 47 -7.75 -15.28 -27.32
N VAL A 48 -8.14 -16.50 -26.96
CA VAL A 48 -7.81 -17.74 -27.67
C VAL A 48 -9.00 -18.08 -28.55
N GLU A 49 -8.82 -18.05 -29.87
CA GLU A 49 -9.86 -18.40 -30.85
C GLU A 49 -9.53 -19.79 -31.41
N ARG A 50 -10.41 -20.78 -31.23
CA ARG A 50 -10.12 -22.19 -31.59
C ARG A 50 -9.65 -22.35 -33.03
N ALA A 51 -10.27 -21.63 -33.95
CA ALA A 51 -9.96 -21.68 -35.39
C ALA A 51 -8.59 -21.10 -35.76
N LYS A 52 -7.91 -20.38 -34.85
CA LYS A 52 -6.65 -19.67 -35.11
C LYS A 52 -5.45 -20.23 -34.35
N VAL A 53 -5.66 -21.22 -33.48
CA VAL A 53 -4.59 -21.84 -32.69
C VAL A 53 -4.48 -23.33 -32.98
N ALA A 54 -3.33 -23.92 -32.69
CA ALA A 54 -3.17 -25.37 -32.77
C ALA A 54 -4.07 -26.06 -31.73
N GLU A 55 -4.52 -27.29 -32.04
CA GLU A 55 -5.38 -28.06 -31.13
C GLU A 55 -4.71 -28.32 -29.76
N SER A 56 -3.38 -28.43 -29.70
CA SER A 56 -2.64 -28.53 -28.44
C SER A 56 -2.77 -27.27 -27.57
N VAL A 57 -2.67 -26.09 -28.20
CA VAL A 57 -2.84 -24.79 -27.54
C VAL A 57 -4.28 -24.62 -27.05
N TRP A 58 -5.26 -25.06 -27.83
CA TRP A 58 -6.67 -25.05 -27.43
C TRP A 58 -6.91 -25.92 -26.18
N LYS A 59 -6.40 -27.14 -26.16
CA LYS A 59 -6.53 -28.05 -25.01
C LYS A 59 -5.89 -27.47 -23.74
N GLU A 60 -4.69 -26.89 -23.84
CA GLU A 60 -4.08 -26.21 -22.70
C GLU A 60 -4.92 -25.02 -22.21
N ALA A 61 -5.52 -24.25 -23.14
CA ALA A 61 -6.40 -23.13 -22.80
C ALA A 61 -7.68 -23.58 -22.07
N GLU A 62 -8.25 -24.73 -22.41
CA GLU A 62 -9.44 -25.31 -21.75
C GLU A 62 -9.17 -25.69 -20.29
N GLU A 63 -7.93 -26.04 -19.95
CA GLU A 63 -7.54 -26.43 -18.59
C GLU A 63 -7.30 -25.25 -17.64
N VAL A 64 -7.16 -24.03 -18.17
CA VAL A 64 -6.81 -22.83 -17.41
C VAL A 64 -7.89 -22.49 -16.38
N THR A 65 -7.48 -22.48 -15.11
CA THR A 65 -8.29 -22.01 -13.98
C THR A 65 -7.77 -20.67 -13.45
N VAL A 66 -8.57 -19.97 -12.65
CA VAL A 66 -8.14 -18.74 -11.95
C VAL A 66 -6.89 -19.03 -11.11
N GLU A 67 -5.92 -18.12 -11.19
CA GLU A 67 -4.56 -18.17 -10.62
C GLU A 67 -3.60 -19.19 -11.26
N SER A 68 -3.99 -19.84 -12.36
CA SER A 68 -3.04 -20.61 -13.17
C SER A 68 -1.94 -19.71 -13.72
N SER A 69 -0.70 -20.19 -13.74
CA SER A 69 0.44 -19.47 -14.29
C SER A 69 0.62 -19.80 -15.77
N LEU A 70 0.75 -18.76 -16.58
CA LEU A 70 0.69 -18.85 -18.04
C LEU A 70 1.86 -18.12 -18.69
N GLN A 71 2.29 -18.62 -19.85
CA GLN A 71 3.04 -17.88 -20.85
C GLN A 71 2.19 -17.80 -22.12
N LEU A 72 2.10 -16.61 -22.69
CA LEU A 72 1.24 -16.33 -23.86
C LEU A 72 2.05 -15.56 -24.89
N SER A 73 1.84 -15.84 -26.16
CA SER A 73 2.32 -14.95 -27.23
C SER A 73 1.24 -14.72 -28.27
N GLY A 74 1.29 -13.55 -28.90
CA GLY A 74 0.25 -13.14 -29.83
C GLY A 74 0.35 -11.69 -30.22
N LYS A 75 -0.63 -11.21 -30.99
CA LYS A 75 -0.66 -9.85 -31.53
C LYS A 75 -1.50 -8.93 -30.65
N ILE A 76 -0.98 -7.76 -30.30
CA ILE A 76 -1.76 -6.75 -29.57
C ILE A 76 -2.75 -6.06 -30.51
N ALA A 77 -3.99 -5.91 -30.05
CA ALA A 77 -5.05 -5.22 -30.76
C ALA A 77 -5.76 -4.20 -29.85
N LYS A 78 -6.24 -3.10 -30.44
CA LYS A 78 -7.20 -2.21 -29.78
C LYS A 78 -8.58 -2.87 -29.79
N GLU A 79 -9.20 -2.95 -28.64
CA GLU A 79 -10.56 -3.46 -28.47
C GLU A 79 -11.25 -2.62 -27.39
N PRO A 80 -12.08 -1.63 -27.76
CA PRO A 80 -12.74 -0.74 -26.80
C PRO A 80 -13.62 -1.47 -25.77
N ARG A 81 -14.06 -2.70 -26.06
CA ARG A 81 -14.84 -3.53 -25.13
C ARG A 81 -13.99 -4.30 -24.13
N ALA A 82 -12.67 -4.36 -24.33
CA ALA A 82 -11.75 -5.01 -23.40
C ALA A 82 -11.56 -4.16 -22.13
N PRO A 83 -11.26 -4.76 -20.96
CA PRO A 83 -11.16 -4.04 -19.69
C PRO A 83 -10.20 -2.85 -19.68
N THR A 84 -9.14 -2.87 -20.49
CA THR A 84 -8.15 -1.79 -20.62
C THR A 84 -8.18 -1.11 -21.99
N GLY A 85 -9.13 -1.46 -22.86
CA GLY A 85 -9.17 -1.00 -24.25
C GLY A 85 -8.22 -1.74 -25.21
N TYR A 86 -7.47 -2.72 -24.70
CA TYR A 86 -6.53 -3.54 -25.45
C TYR A 86 -6.71 -5.03 -25.16
N GLU A 87 -6.39 -5.86 -26.14
CA GLU A 87 -6.34 -7.30 -25.97
C GLU A 87 -5.17 -7.94 -26.73
N LEU A 88 -4.77 -9.12 -26.27
CA LEU A 88 -3.83 -10.00 -26.95
C LEU A 88 -4.62 -11.05 -27.73
N LYS A 89 -4.51 -11.06 -29.06
CA LYS A 89 -4.95 -12.17 -29.89
C LYS A 89 -3.92 -13.29 -29.79
N VAL A 90 -4.24 -14.33 -29.03
CA VAL A 90 -3.29 -15.40 -28.67
C VAL A 90 -3.02 -16.27 -29.88
N GLU A 91 -1.74 -16.49 -30.16
CA GLU A 91 -1.25 -17.43 -31.17
C GLU A 91 -0.62 -18.67 -30.53
N ASP A 92 -0.02 -18.50 -29.34
CA ASP A 92 0.58 -19.59 -28.56
C ASP A 92 0.31 -19.38 -27.07
N LEU A 93 0.02 -20.48 -26.37
CA LEU A 93 -0.25 -20.52 -24.94
C LEU A 93 0.49 -21.72 -24.37
N LYS A 94 1.19 -21.49 -23.26
CA LYS A 94 1.76 -22.53 -22.43
C LYS A 94 1.25 -22.41 -21.00
N LEU A 95 0.56 -23.45 -20.54
CA LEU A 95 0.14 -23.62 -19.16
C LEU A 95 1.33 -24.11 -18.34
N ILE A 96 1.89 -23.22 -17.51
CA ILE A 96 3.05 -23.56 -16.66
C ILE A 96 2.60 -24.37 -15.45
N HIS A 97 1.51 -23.94 -14.81
CA HIS A 97 0.91 -24.66 -13.71
C HIS A 97 -0.59 -24.35 -13.64
N ARG A 98 -1.41 -25.42 -13.63
CA ARG A 98 -2.84 -25.34 -13.39
C ARG A 98 -3.12 -25.10 -11.92
N ALA A 99 -3.79 -24.00 -11.59
CA ALA A 99 -4.14 -23.73 -10.20
C ALA A 99 -5.29 -24.61 -9.71
N GLU A 100 -5.23 -24.96 -8.43
CA GLU A 100 -6.38 -25.51 -7.71
C GLU A 100 -7.50 -24.47 -7.58
N ARG A 101 -8.66 -24.90 -7.06
CA ARG A 101 -9.80 -24.01 -6.87
C ARG A 101 -9.43 -22.85 -5.94
N PHE A 102 -9.36 -21.63 -6.49
CA PHE A 102 -9.05 -20.44 -5.72
C PHE A 102 -10.14 -20.16 -4.67
N PRO A 103 -9.80 -20.00 -3.37
CA PRO A 103 -10.78 -19.95 -2.28
C PRO A 103 -11.53 -18.62 -2.18
N ILE A 104 -11.01 -17.55 -2.80
CA ILE A 104 -11.61 -16.22 -2.77
C ILE A 104 -12.58 -16.08 -3.95
N THR A 105 -13.88 -16.16 -3.65
CA THR A 105 -14.96 -15.84 -4.59
C THR A 105 -15.48 -14.43 -4.34
N LYS A 106 -16.51 -14.02 -5.10
CA LYS A 106 -17.23 -12.77 -4.83
C LYS A 106 -17.83 -12.79 -3.41
N ASP A 107 -17.93 -11.60 -2.81
CA ASP A 107 -18.69 -11.33 -1.58
C ASP A 107 -18.19 -12.06 -0.30
N LYS A 108 -16.87 -12.23 -0.15
CA LYS A 108 -16.25 -12.73 1.10
C LYS A 108 -16.17 -11.65 2.18
N SER A 109 -16.30 -12.05 3.44
CA SER A 109 -16.09 -11.15 4.59
C SER A 109 -14.64 -10.71 4.68
N GLU A 110 -14.40 -9.54 5.27
CA GLU A 110 -13.05 -9.04 5.52
C GLU A 110 -12.24 -9.99 6.41
N GLU A 111 -12.88 -10.58 7.43
CA GLU A 111 -12.28 -11.60 8.30
C GLU A 111 -11.72 -12.79 7.50
N PHE A 112 -12.53 -13.37 6.60
CA PHE A 112 -12.06 -14.47 5.75
C PHE A 112 -10.89 -14.03 4.86
N LEU A 113 -10.95 -12.82 4.30
CA LEU A 113 -9.86 -12.29 3.47
C LEU A 113 -8.56 -12.10 4.25
N LEU A 114 -8.64 -11.83 5.57
CA LEU A 114 -7.48 -11.77 6.46
C LEU A 114 -6.93 -13.17 6.78
N ASP A 115 -7.78 -14.19 6.95
CA ASP A 115 -7.33 -15.57 7.16
C ASP A 115 -6.54 -16.10 5.95
N VAL A 116 -6.98 -15.77 4.74
CA VAL A 116 -6.27 -16.11 3.50
C VAL A 116 -5.48 -14.93 2.93
N ARG A 117 -4.95 -14.05 3.80
CA ARG A 117 -4.26 -12.82 3.41
C ARG A 117 -3.19 -13.05 2.35
N HIS A 118 -2.39 -14.10 2.50
CA HIS A 118 -1.32 -14.48 1.56
C HIS A 118 -1.82 -14.69 0.11
N LEU A 119 -3.09 -15.05 -0.09
CA LEU A 119 -3.75 -15.11 -1.40
C LEU A 119 -4.41 -13.77 -1.76
N TRP A 120 -5.07 -13.12 -0.79
CA TRP A 120 -5.76 -11.85 -1.04
C TRP A 120 -4.81 -10.72 -1.47
N LEU A 121 -3.54 -10.77 -1.06
CA LEU A 121 -2.47 -9.87 -1.51
C LEU A 121 -2.35 -9.80 -3.05
N ARG A 122 -2.78 -10.83 -3.77
CA ARG A 122 -2.74 -10.93 -5.24
C ARG A 122 -3.86 -10.15 -5.93
N SER A 123 -4.86 -9.69 -5.18
CA SER A 123 -5.97 -8.91 -5.72
C SER A 123 -5.52 -7.54 -6.21
N ARG A 124 -6.25 -6.96 -7.18
CA ARG A 124 -6.02 -5.60 -7.68
C ARG A 124 -6.07 -4.56 -6.57
N TYR A 125 -7.06 -4.67 -5.68
CA TYR A 125 -7.19 -3.80 -4.52
C TYR A 125 -5.94 -3.81 -3.65
N MET A 126 -5.44 -5.00 -3.28
CA MET A 126 -4.27 -5.10 -2.41
C MET A 126 -2.96 -4.71 -3.09
N THR A 127 -2.76 -5.11 -4.34
CA THR A 127 -1.56 -4.73 -5.11
C THR A 127 -1.47 -3.21 -5.29
N ASN A 128 -2.59 -2.51 -5.52
CA ASN A 128 -2.61 -1.06 -5.62
C ASN A 128 -2.26 -0.38 -4.27
N ILE A 129 -2.77 -0.90 -3.15
CA ILE A 129 -2.38 -0.41 -1.81
C ILE A 129 -0.88 -0.60 -1.57
N LEU A 130 -0.33 -1.75 -1.92
CA LEU A 130 1.10 -2.03 -1.75
C LEU A 130 1.99 -1.13 -2.60
N LYS A 131 1.59 -0.84 -3.84
CA LYS A 131 2.30 0.12 -4.70
C LYS A 131 2.32 1.52 -4.11
N VAL A 132 1.15 2.04 -3.69
CA VAL A 132 1.05 3.33 -3.01
C VAL A 132 1.92 3.34 -1.75
N ARG A 133 1.86 2.28 -0.94
CA ARG A 133 2.71 2.13 0.25
C ARG A 133 4.20 2.17 -0.10
N SER A 134 4.62 1.51 -1.19
CA SER A 134 6.02 1.56 -1.64
C SER A 134 6.46 2.97 -1.99
N THR A 135 5.61 3.73 -2.68
CA THR A 135 5.88 5.14 -3.00
C THR A 135 5.97 5.99 -1.75
N VAL A 136 5.09 5.78 -0.77
CA VAL A 136 5.12 6.50 0.53
C VAL A 136 6.46 6.30 1.22
N PHE A 137 6.95 5.06 1.33
CA PHE A 137 8.25 4.76 1.96
C PHE A 137 9.40 5.44 1.20
N GLY A 138 9.43 5.32 -0.13
CA GLY A 138 10.43 5.98 -0.95
C GLY A 138 10.43 7.50 -0.79
N ALA A 139 9.24 8.11 -0.75
CA ALA A 139 9.08 9.55 -0.59
C ALA A 139 9.55 10.05 0.78
N ILE A 140 9.33 9.28 1.86
CA ILE A 140 9.84 9.62 3.19
C ILE A 140 11.38 9.65 3.17
N HIS A 141 12.04 8.60 2.68
CA HIS A 141 13.50 8.58 2.56
C HIS A 141 14.02 9.72 1.69
N GLU A 142 13.39 9.97 0.54
CA GLU A 142 13.80 11.02 -0.38
C GLU A 142 13.67 12.42 0.26
N TYR A 143 12.59 12.69 0.99
CA TYR A 143 12.37 13.96 1.69
C TYR A 143 13.48 14.25 2.71
N PHE A 144 13.75 13.28 3.59
CA PHE A 144 14.76 13.44 4.64
C PHE A 144 16.18 13.55 4.05
N ARG A 145 16.55 12.69 3.10
CA ARG A 145 17.87 12.71 2.47
C ARG A 145 18.12 14.01 1.68
N LYS A 146 17.11 14.53 0.96
CA LYS A 146 17.22 15.85 0.28
C LYS A 146 17.44 17.01 1.24
N LYS A 147 16.99 16.88 2.48
CA LYS A 147 17.19 17.87 3.55
C LYS A 147 18.44 17.60 4.40
N GLY A 148 19.29 16.64 4.02
CA GLY A 148 20.55 16.35 4.71
C GLY A 148 20.38 15.63 6.04
N PHE A 149 19.29 14.87 6.23
CA PHE A 149 19.15 13.99 7.40
C PHE A 149 19.90 12.67 7.19
N PHE A 150 20.40 12.11 8.28
CA PHE A 150 21.02 10.79 8.31
C PHE A 150 20.01 9.73 8.74
N GLU A 151 20.03 8.59 8.05
CA GLU A 151 19.21 7.44 8.44
C GLU A 151 19.87 6.75 9.64
N PHE A 152 19.13 6.62 10.73
CA PHE A 152 19.60 6.06 12.00
C PHE A 152 18.73 4.88 12.41
N HIS A 153 19.35 3.79 12.86
CA HIS A 153 18.64 2.58 13.31
C HIS A 153 18.95 2.32 14.78
N SER A 154 17.91 2.24 15.60
CA SER A 154 18.01 1.86 17.01
C SER A 154 17.74 0.37 17.23
N PRO A 155 18.12 -0.17 18.40
CA PRO A 155 17.64 -1.47 18.85
C PRO A 155 16.11 -1.53 18.94
N ILE A 156 15.52 -2.66 18.55
CA ILE A 156 14.10 -2.97 18.79
C ILE A 156 13.90 -3.57 20.18
N PHE A 157 14.83 -4.40 20.63
CA PHE A 157 14.83 -4.89 21.99
C PHE A 157 15.35 -3.81 22.93
N THR A 158 14.48 -3.34 23.83
CA THR A 158 14.77 -2.24 24.77
C THR A 158 14.51 -2.67 26.21
N PRO A 159 15.34 -2.26 27.18
CA PRO A 159 15.10 -2.53 28.59
C PRO A 159 14.06 -1.58 29.22
N VAL A 160 13.70 -0.48 28.54
CA VAL A 160 12.86 0.60 29.07
C VAL A 160 11.61 0.85 28.23
N ALA A 161 10.56 1.34 28.88
CA ALA A 161 9.35 1.82 28.23
C ALA A 161 9.56 3.23 27.66
N CYS A 162 9.05 3.50 26.45
CA CYS A 162 9.08 4.84 25.87
C CYS A 162 7.75 5.58 26.09
N GLU A 163 6.63 4.91 25.83
CA GLU A 163 5.28 5.51 25.74
C GLU A 163 4.40 5.07 26.93
N GLY A 164 5.05 4.74 28.06
CA GLY A 164 4.41 4.18 29.24
C GLY A 164 4.36 2.64 29.27
N GLY A 165 4.30 2.09 30.48
CA GLY A 165 4.43 0.65 30.72
C GLY A 165 3.21 -0.21 30.40
N ALA A 166 2.06 0.39 30.06
CA ALA A 166 0.80 -0.34 29.91
C ALA A 166 0.70 -1.17 28.62
N THR A 167 1.41 -0.78 27.56
CA THR A 167 1.29 -1.36 26.21
C THR A 167 2.60 -1.99 25.72
N LEU A 168 3.42 -2.55 26.62
CA LEU A 168 4.67 -3.22 26.26
C LEU A 168 4.46 -4.70 25.94
N PHE A 169 5.09 -5.17 24.87
CA PHE A 169 5.34 -6.59 24.67
C PHE A 169 6.61 -6.99 25.41
N LYS A 170 6.48 -7.89 26.39
CA LYS A 170 7.58 -8.44 27.16
C LYS A 170 8.07 -9.74 26.53
N CYS A 171 9.39 -9.87 26.39
CA CYS A 171 10.08 -11.06 25.90
C CYS A 171 11.06 -11.57 26.95
N ASP A 172 11.32 -12.89 26.95
CA ASP A 172 12.45 -13.45 27.69
C ASP A 172 13.73 -13.29 26.84
N TYR A 173 14.76 -12.71 27.44
CA TYR A 173 16.06 -12.48 26.84
C TYR A 173 17.13 -13.10 27.73
N PHE A 174 17.37 -14.40 27.51
CA PHE A 174 18.31 -15.21 28.28
C PHE A 174 18.01 -15.17 29.79
N GLY A 175 16.74 -15.36 30.17
CA GLY A 175 16.29 -15.32 31.56
C GLY A 175 16.14 -13.92 32.15
N LYS A 176 16.33 -12.86 31.35
CA LYS A 176 16.07 -11.47 31.74
C LYS A 176 14.91 -10.88 30.92
N PRO A 177 14.06 -10.04 31.51
CA PRO A 177 13.00 -9.39 30.76
C PRO A 177 13.56 -8.33 29.81
N ILE A 178 13.07 -8.32 28.57
CA ILE A 178 13.28 -7.24 27.59
C ILE A 178 11.95 -6.89 26.93
N TYR A 179 11.86 -5.75 26.27
CA TYR A 179 10.64 -5.30 25.62
C TYR A 179 10.85 -5.00 24.15
N LEU A 180 9.79 -5.17 23.35
CA LEU A 180 9.77 -4.66 21.98
C LEU A 180 9.50 -3.15 22.00
N SER A 181 10.27 -2.40 21.21
CA SER A 181 10.24 -0.94 21.18
C SER A 181 8.88 -0.38 20.73
N GLN A 182 8.35 0.58 21.48
CA GLN A 182 7.17 1.37 21.09
C GLN A 182 7.51 2.56 20.20
N SER A 183 8.76 3.03 20.28
CA SER A 183 9.33 4.18 19.56
C SER A 183 10.84 4.18 19.77
N TRP A 184 11.61 4.64 18.78
CA TRP A 184 13.06 4.80 18.92
C TRP A 184 13.49 6.14 19.53
N GLN A 185 12.54 6.99 19.93
CA GLN A 185 12.78 8.37 20.39
C GLN A 185 13.92 8.49 21.41
N LEU A 186 13.95 7.66 22.46
CA LEU A 186 15.02 7.74 23.48
C LEU A 186 16.43 7.52 22.91
N TYR A 187 16.57 6.65 21.89
CA TYR A 187 17.84 6.47 21.19
C TYR A 187 18.10 7.59 20.20
N ALA A 188 17.05 8.19 19.64
CA ALA A 188 17.12 9.35 18.76
C ALA A 188 17.74 10.55 19.48
N GLU A 189 17.23 10.85 20.68
CA GLU A 189 17.70 11.94 21.53
C GLU A 189 19.19 11.81 21.87
N ALA A 190 19.71 10.58 22.02
CA ALA A 190 21.14 10.35 22.16
C ALA A 190 21.90 10.50 20.81
N GLY A 191 21.30 10.04 19.71
CA GLY A 191 21.92 10.05 18.38
C GLY A 191 22.11 11.45 17.79
N ILE A 192 21.21 12.41 18.09
CA ILE A 192 21.31 13.78 17.58
C ILE A 192 22.57 14.52 18.06
N PHE A 193 23.17 14.14 19.19
CA PHE A 193 24.46 14.71 19.61
C PHE A 193 25.62 14.35 18.68
N SER A 194 25.45 13.33 17.83
CA SER A 194 26.48 12.89 16.86
C SER A 194 26.20 13.37 15.44
N LEU A 195 24.94 13.36 15.02
CA LEU A 195 24.55 13.57 13.61
C LEU A 195 23.62 14.76 13.39
N GLU A 196 23.18 15.43 14.47
CA GLU A 196 22.26 16.56 14.54
C GLU A 196 20.86 16.30 13.97
N LYS A 197 20.73 15.75 12.76
CA LYS A 197 19.48 15.51 12.05
C LYS A 197 19.36 14.05 11.64
N ILE A 198 18.47 13.33 12.31
CA ILE A 198 18.30 11.90 12.08
C ILE A 198 16.84 11.52 11.86
N TYR A 199 16.63 10.45 11.11
CA TYR A 199 15.32 9.84 10.90
C TYR A 199 15.43 8.33 10.82
N CYS A 200 14.33 7.64 11.08
CA CYS A 200 14.23 6.19 10.96
C CYS A 200 12.88 5.79 10.38
N ILE A 201 12.84 4.66 9.68
CA ILE A 201 11.60 3.96 9.36
C ILE A 201 11.74 2.51 9.84
N ALA A 202 11.13 2.19 10.99
CA ALA A 202 11.29 0.90 11.66
C ALA A 202 9.95 0.40 12.22
N PRO A 203 9.82 -0.91 12.49
CA PRO A 203 8.64 -1.41 13.18
C PRO A 203 8.60 -0.93 14.64
N SER A 204 7.40 -0.57 15.10
CA SER A 204 7.08 -0.29 16.50
C SER A 204 5.95 -1.18 16.97
N PHE A 205 5.95 -1.48 18.26
CA PHE A 205 5.07 -2.46 18.87
C PHE A 205 4.31 -1.84 20.03
N ARG A 206 2.98 -1.96 20.01
CA ARG A 206 2.11 -1.53 21.12
C ARG A 206 1.14 -2.64 21.45
N ALA A 207 1.20 -3.18 22.66
CA ALA A 207 0.28 -4.19 23.17
C ALA A 207 -1.08 -3.57 23.55
N GLU A 208 -1.66 -2.82 22.61
CA GLU A 208 -2.96 -2.20 22.74
C GLU A 208 -4.06 -3.26 22.71
N LYS A 209 -4.91 -3.28 23.75
CA LYS A 209 -5.99 -4.27 23.86
C LYS A 209 -7.22 -3.85 23.06
N SER A 210 -7.34 -2.56 22.77
CA SER A 210 -8.49 -2.01 22.05
C SER A 210 -8.45 -2.37 20.56
N LYS A 211 -9.40 -3.22 20.14
CA LYS A 211 -9.59 -3.59 18.72
C LYS A 211 -10.38 -2.50 18.00
N THR A 212 -9.68 -1.48 17.51
CA THR A 212 -10.29 -0.41 16.69
C THR A 212 -9.75 -0.46 15.26
N SER A 213 -10.42 0.21 14.33
CA SER A 213 -9.96 0.35 12.94
C SER A 213 -8.70 1.22 12.74
N ARG A 214 -8.13 1.77 13.81
CA ARG A 214 -6.96 2.66 13.78
C ARG A 214 -5.70 2.09 14.44
N HIS A 215 -5.82 0.94 15.11
CA HIS A 215 -4.73 0.38 15.90
C HIS A 215 -4.27 -0.95 15.32
N LEU A 216 -2.94 -1.10 15.22
CA LEU A 216 -2.26 -2.36 15.01
C LEU A 216 -1.30 -2.57 16.18
N THR A 217 -1.06 -3.82 16.55
CA THR A 217 -0.06 -4.15 17.58
C THR A 217 1.38 -4.05 17.06
N GLU A 218 1.54 -4.16 15.75
CA GLU A 218 2.78 -3.93 15.01
C GLU A 218 2.48 -2.99 13.85
N TYR A 219 3.26 -1.92 13.74
CA TYR A 219 3.14 -0.96 12.65
C TYR A 219 4.51 -0.42 12.26
N TRP A 220 4.60 0.11 11.05
CA TRP A 220 5.81 0.79 10.60
C TRP A 220 5.74 2.25 10.98
N HIS A 221 6.79 2.73 11.64
CA HIS A 221 6.85 4.03 12.25
C HIS A 221 7.99 4.82 11.61
N ALA A 222 7.65 5.95 10.99
CA ALA A 222 8.61 6.93 10.52
C ALA A 222 8.72 8.02 11.58
N GLU A 223 9.88 8.15 12.21
CA GLU A 223 10.12 9.18 13.23
C GLU A 223 11.40 9.95 12.85
N THR A 224 11.60 11.12 13.46
CA THR A 224 12.75 11.98 13.23
C THR A 224 13.05 12.78 14.47
N GLU A 225 14.33 13.06 14.70
CA GLU A 225 14.80 13.87 15.82
C GLU A 225 15.86 14.85 15.30
N VAL A 226 15.82 16.10 15.78
CA VAL A 226 16.68 17.17 15.27
C VAL A 226 17.21 18.06 16.39
N ALA A 227 18.53 18.15 16.51
CA ALA A 227 19.21 19.08 17.38
C ALA A 227 18.87 20.53 16.99
N TRP A 228 18.74 21.40 18.01
CA TRP A 228 18.49 22.84 17.88
C TRP A 228 17.11 23.24 17.32
N MET A 229 16.28 22.28 16.89
CA MET A 229 14.96 22.55 16.29
C MET A 229 13.94 22.98 17.34
N ARG A 230 13.18 24.03 17.04
CA ARG A 230 12.06 24.49 17.87
C ARG A 230 10.73 23.87 17.41
N PHE A 231 9.71 24.00 18.26
CA PHE A 231 8.39 23.41 18.02
C PHE A 231 7.73 23.90 16.73
N ASP A 232 7.82 25.20 16.42
CA ASP A 232 7.29 25.79 15.20
C ASP A 232 7.97 25.26 13.94
N GLU A 233 9.29 25.08 13.98
CA GLU A 233 10.07 24.47 12.89
C GLU A 233 9.75 22.98 12.72
N MET A 234 9.48 22.26 13.82
CA MET A 234 9.04 20.87 13.78
C MET A 234 7.67 20.73 13.09
N LEU A 235 6.73 21.65 13.38
CA LEU A 235 5.43 21.69 12.68
C LEU A 235 5.62 21.91 11.17
N ASP A 236 6.51 22.81 10.77
CA ASP A 236 6.85 23.05 9.36
C ASP A 236 7.49 21.80 8.71
N LEU A 237 8.38 21.11 9.43
CA LEU A 237 9.00 19.87 8.95
C LEU A 237 7.97 18.77 8.72
N ALA A 238 7.07 18.56 9.68
CA ALA A 238 6.01 17.55 9.63
C ALA A 238 5.01 17.83 8.50
N GLU A 239 4.54 19.07 8.37
CA GLU A 239 3.68 19.50 7.27
C GLU A 239 4.38 19.30 5.92
N GLY A 240 5.65 19.70 5.80
CA GLY A 240 6.44 19.51 4.59
C GLY A 240 6.61 18.04 4.21
N LEU A 241 6.84 17.15 5.17
CA LEU A 241 6.96 15.71 4.92
C LEU A 241 5.66 15.13 4.37
N VAL A 242 4.53 15.40 5.03
CA VAL A 242 3.22 14.90 4.61
C VAL A 242 2.88 15.41 3.21
N LYS A 243 3.06 16.70 2.95
CA LYS A 243 2.83 17.28 1.61
C LYS A 243 3.71 16.65 0.54
N TYR A 244 4.99 16.43 0.84
CA TYR A 244 5.91 15.80 -0.10
C TYR A 244 5.49 14.38 -0.46
N VAL A 245 5.12 13.58 0.54
CA VAL A 245 4.61 12.22 0.35
C VAL A 245 3.33 12.24 -0.49
N LEU A 246 2.39 13.13 -0.19
CA LEU A 246 1.14 13.26 -0.95
C LEU A 246 1.39 13.65 -2.41
N ASP A 247 2.26 14.64 -2.67
CA ASP A 247 2.66 15.07 -4.01
C ASP A 247 3.29 13.93 -4.82
N LYS A 248 4.16 13.14 -4.19
CA LYS A 248 4.77 11.96 -4.82
C LYS A 248 3.75 10.89 -5.19
N VAL A 249 2.86 10.54 -4.26
CA VAL A 249 1.78 9.57 -4.51
C VAL A 249 0.84 10.06 -5.61
N LEU A 250 0.52 11.36 -5.64
CA LEU A 250 -0.31 11.94 -6.70
C LEU A 250 0.34 11.86 -8.09
N LYS A 251 1.66 12.05 -8.17
CA LYS A 251 2.42 11.99 -9.43
C LYS A 251 2.65 10.56 -9.93
N GLU A 252 2.92 9.63 -9.02
CA GLU A 252 3.40 8.28 -9.37
C GLU A 252 2.32 7.21 -9.30
N ASN A 253 1.19 7.45 -8.59
CA ASN A 253 0.15 6.45 -8.34
C ASN A 253 -1.27 6.92 -8.67
N GLU A 254 -1.46 7.89 -9.58
CA GLU A 254 -2.79 8.37 -9.96
C GLU A 254 -3.69 7.21 -10.45
N LYS A 255 -3.14 6.27 -11.22
CA LYS A 255 -3.87 5.07 -11.67
C LYS A 255 -4.35 4.22 -10.49
N GLU A 256 -3.45 3.89 -9.56
CA GLU A 256 -3.79 3.11 -8.37
C GLU A 256 -4.84 3.82 -7.49
N LEU A 257 -4.71 5.14 -7.29
CA LEU A 257 -5.67 5.93 -6.53
C LEU A 257 -7.07 5.89 -7.15
N ASN A 258 -7.15 6.02 -8.48
CA ASN A 258 -8.42 5.95 -9.22
C ASN A 258 -9.06 4.56 -9.11
N GLU A 259 -8.28 3.49 -9.24
CA GLU A 259 -8.76 2.11 -9.06
C GLU A 259 -9.23 1.84 -7.62
N LEU A 260 -8.58 2.47 -6.63
CA LEU A 260 -8.98 2.44 -5.21
C LEU A 260 -10.17 3.36 -4.91
N LYS A 261 -10.69 4.10 -5.91
CA LYS A 261 -11.76 5.10 -5.78
C LYS A 261 -11.46 6.16 -4.73
N ARG A 262 -10.19 6.55 -4.60
CA ARG A 262 -9.78 7.58 -3.66
C ARG A 262 -10.09 8.98 -4.22
N ASP A 263 -10.56 9.88 -3.36
CA ASP A 263 -10.75 11.28 -3.74
C ASP A 263 -9.40 11.99 -3.91
N VAL A 264 -8.96 12.09 -5.16
CA VAL A 264 -7.71 12.76 -5.56
C VAL A 264 -7.78 14.27 -5.31
N LYS A 265 -8.95 14.90 -5.37
CA LYS A 265 -9.09 16.35 -5.16
C LYS A 265 -8.77 16.72 -3.71
N LEU A 266 -9.21 15.90 -2.76
CA LEU A 266 -8.87 16.08 -1.35
C LEU A 266 -7.35 16.05 -1.12
N LEU A 267 -6.65 15.10 -1.76
CA LEU A 267 -5.20 14.99 -1.65
C LEU A 267 -4.47 16.20 -2.29
N LYS A 268 -4.92 16.64 -3.47
CA LYS A 268 -4.38 17.84 -4.14
C LYS A 268 -4.55 19.09 -3.27
N ASN A 269 -5.74 19.28 -2.69
CA ASN A 269 -6.02 20.38 -1.76
C ASN A 269 -5.09 20.36 -0.53
N ALA A 270 -4.79 19.18 0.02
CA ALA A 270 -3.87 19.05 1.15
C ALA A 270 -2.42 19.40 0.79
N VAL A 271 -2.00 19.16 -0.45
CA VAL A 271 -0.67 19.59 -0.93
C VAL A 271 -0.61 21.10 -1.10
N GLU A 272 -1.64 21.70 -1.70
CA GLU A 272 -1.63 23.11 -2.10
C GLU A 272 -1.86 24.09 -0.94
N LYS A 273 -2.65 23.72 0.07
CA LYS A 273 -3.04 24.62 1.16
C LYS A 273 -2.18 24.41 2.40
N PRO A 274 -1.86 25.48 3.16
CA PRO A 274 -1.24 25.32 4.47
C PRO A 274 -2.14 24.51 5.41
N PHE A 275 -1.55 23.69 6.27
CA PHE A 275 -2.31 22.97 7.29
C PHE A 275 -2.82 23.95 8.34
N ALA A 276 -4.09 23.79 8.75
CA ALA A 276 -4.63 24.58 9.83
C ALA A 276 -3.90 24.25 11.14
N ARG A 277 -3.38 25.27 11.81
CA ARG A 277 -2.77 25.17 13.14
C ARG A 277 -3.75 25.76 14.13
N ILE A 278 -4.21 24.93 15.06
CA ILE A 278 -5.09 25.34 16.14
C ILE A 278 -4.49 24.89 17.46
N THR A 279 -4.62 25.73 18.48
CA THR A 279 -4.28 25.38 19.85
C THR A 279 -5.31 24.40 20.42
N TYR A 280 -4.95 23.72 21.50
CA TYR A 280 -5.88 22.87 22.25
C TYR A 280 -7.13 23.64 22.71
N ASP A 281 -6.95 24.87 23.20
CA ASP A 281 -8.06 25.72 23.66
C ASP A 281 -9.02 26.08 22.51
N GLU A 282 -8.49 26.37 21.33
CA GLU A 282 -9.30 26.59 20.12
C GLU A 282 -10.02 25.32 19.67
N ALA A 283 -9.38 24.14 19.76
CA ALA A 283 -10.03 22.87 19.46
C ALA A 283 -11.22 22.62 20.41
N LEU A 284 -11.07 22.87 21.72
CA LEU A 284 -12.17 22.76 22.69
C LEU A 284 -13.31 23.72 22.38
N LYS A 285 -12.98 24.95 21.98
CA LYS A 285 -13.97 25.95 21.56
C LYS A 285 -14.72 25.49 20.32
N LEU A 286 -14.03 24.98 19.29
CA LEU A 286 -14.64 24.46 18.06
C LEU A 286 -15.55 23.26 18.34
N LEU A 287 -15.13 22.34 19.21
CA LEU A 287 -15.95 21.19 19.61
C LEU A 287 -17.23 21.62 20.32
N LYS A 288 -17.14 22.62 21.21
CA LYS A 288 -18.30 23.19 21.89
C LYS A 288 -19.23 23.91 20.92
N GLU A 289 -18.70 24.83 20.12
CA GLU A 289 -19.50 25.76 19.31
C GLU A 289 -20.03 25.13 18.02
N LYS A 290 -19.22 24.33 17.31
CA LYS A 290 -19.58 23.76 16.00
C LYS A 290 -20.11 22.34 16.09
N ALA A 291 -19.62 21.55 17.05
CA ALA A 291 -19.98 20.14 17.16
C ALA A 291 -20.91 19.80 18.33
N ASN A 292 -21.33 20.81 19.10
CA ASN A 292 -22.13 20.70 20.32
C ASN A 292 -21.61 19.60 21.27
N TYR A 293 -20.29 19.55 21.45
CA TYR A 293 -19.59 18.51 22.19
C TYR A 293 -18.58 19.13 23.16
N PRO A 294 -19.03 19.63 24.33
CA PRO A 294 -18.14 20.26 25.29
C PRO A 294 -17.21 19.22 25.93
N VAL A 295 -15.90 19.46 25.86
CA VAL A 295 -14.88 18.63 26.50
C VAL A 295 -14.20 19.45 27.61
N PRO A 296 -14.09 18.93 28.84
CA PRO A 296 -13.37 19.61 29.91
C PRO A 296 -11.89 19.80 29.57
N TRP A 297 -11.34 20.95 29.95
CA TRP A 297 -9.92 21.24 29.77
C TRP A 297 -9.04 20.21 30.51
N GLY A 298 -7.96 19.77 29.87
CA GLY A 298 -7.04 18.75 30.39
C GLY A 298 -7.47 17.31 30.10
N LYS A 299 -8.53 17.10 29.30
CA LYS A 299 -8.90 15.78 28.77
C LYS A 299 -8.33 15.58 27.37
N ASP A 300 -7.84 14.36 27.11
CA ASP A 300 -7.44 13.93 25.78
C ASP A 300 -8.61 13.98 24.79
N LEU A 301 -8.32 14.40 23.57
CA LEU A 301 -9.24 14.27 22.44
C LEU A 301 -9.08 12.87 21.86
N ARG A 302 -10.13 12.04 21.97
CA ARG A 302 -10.11 10.67 21.48
C ARG A 302 -10.81 10.61 20.12
N THR A 303 -11.09 9.40 19.64
CA THR A 303 -11.66 9.13 18.31
C THR A 303 -12.91 9.93 17.98
N ILE A 304 -13.80 10.19 18.94
CA ILE A 304 -15.08 10.88 18.71
C ILE A 304 -14.84 12.38 18.55
N GLU A 305 -14.02 12.94 19.43
CA GLU A 305 -13.65 14.34 19.46
C GLU A 305 -12.87 14.71 18.19
N GLU A 306 -11.86 13.93 17.81
CA GLU A 306 -11.09 14.12 16.57
C GLU A 306 -11.99 14.10 15.32
N ARG A 307 -12.94 13.15 15.26
CA ARG A 307 -13.87 13.04 14.12
C ARG A 307 -14.83 14.23 14.04
N LYS A 308 -15.18 14.82 15.17
CA LYS A 308 -16.03 16.03 15.20
C LYS A 308 -15.26 17.30 14.81
N LEU A 309 -13.94 17.26 14.92
CA LEU A 309 -13.05 18.35 14.58
C LEU A 309 -12.62 18.36 13.10
N THR A 310 -12.63 17.19 12.45
CA THR A 310 -12.16 16.94 11.08
C THR A 310 -13.31 16.71 10.10
#